data_AF-A0AAW5SWN7-F1
#
_entry.id   AF-A0AAW5SWN7-F1
#
_cell.length_a   1.000
_cell.length_b   1.000
_cell.length_c   1.000
_cell.angle_alpha   90.00
_cell.angle_beta   90.00
_cell.angle_gamma   90.00
#
_symmetry.space_group_name_H-M   'P 1'
#
loop_
_entity.id
_entity.type
_entity.pdbx_description
1 polymer ?
#
loop_
_entity_poly.entity_id
_entity_poly.type
_entity_poly.pdbx_seq_one_letter_code
_entity_poly.pdbx_strand_id
1 'polypeptide(L)'
;MSNRPVGTRQARELLRVAFGPSVVALVIIAAVVLLQLLIANSDMTGAFGAIASMWLGVHQVPVSIGGRELGVMPLLPVLAMIWGTARTTAAATAPTSSWLVTRWVIASALGGPILIAAILLAVIHDAASVISELQTPSALRAFSSVLIVHVIGALIGVGSKIGRRTLAASPAPDWLPEAFRAAIAGVLALFGLSGAVTAVSLVVHWGTMHDLFAITDSLFGQLSLTLLSILYIPNVIVGASAIAVGSSAHVGLAAFSSFTVFGGDIPAVPVLAAVPTPPLGPIWVALLIVGAASAVALGQQCARRPLPIGAATGKLLVASALAAVTMALLGYAGGGRLGNFGDVGVDQSTFAPAVFLWFAGIGGLTVAMSGGLTRKPRPVAAPVSEPAEPQPEPEVDESDVEDQPVDDVEDVVADSEPELEPDQPLVSWSAEEPTVDEPEVREADPVEYVDPYVEYDDVPEAAREPRPRVYDALDDDPEDHFIVDDMPDDPVTGDQPRRTGD
;
A
#
# COMPACT_ATOMS: atom_id res chain seq x y z
N MET A 1 -44.21 -9.32 10.07
CA MET A 1 -43.43 -8.66 9.00
C MET A 1 -43.32 -7.18 9.35
N SER A 2 -42.10 -6.66 9.56
CA SER A 2 -41.88 -5.29 10.03
C SER A 2 -42.15 -4.26 8.93
N ASN A 3 -43.11 -3.38 9.16
CA ASN A 3 -43.64 -2.39 8.20
C ASN A 3 -42.76 -1.12 8.15
N ARG A 4 -41.44 -1.27 8.02
CA ARG A 4 -40.55 -0.11 7.86
C ARG A 4 -40.47 0.27 6.38
N PRO A 5 -40.64 1.55 6.01
CA PRO A 5 -40.53 1.98 4.62
C PRO A 5 -39.13 1.68 4.10
N VAL A 6 -39.05 1.14 2.88
CA VAL A 6 -37.84 0.62 2.23
C VAL A 6 -36.65 1.59 2.34
N GLY A 7 -36.90 2.91 2.28
CA GLY A 7 -35.88 3.94 2.43
C GLY A 7 -35.16 3.97 3.78
N THR A 8 -35.84 3.69 4.90
CA THR A 8 -35.21 3.70 6.24
C THR A 8 -34.23 2.56 6.45
N ARG A 9 -34.50 1.40 5.83
CA ARG A 9 -33.60 0.25 5.86
C ARG A 9 -32.34 0.53 5.04
N GLN A 10 -32.52 1.09 3.84
CA GLN A 10 -31.42 1.45 2.96
C GLN A 10 -30.52 2.54 3.57
N ALA A 11 -31.11 3.60 4.13
CA ALA A 11 -30.34 4.65 4.81
C ALA A 11 -29.49 4.10 5.97
N ARG A 12 -30.06 3.21 6.79
CA ARG A 12 -29.31 2.55 7.88
C ARG A 12 -28.17 1.68 7.37
N GLU A 13 -28.37 0.96 6.27
CA GLU A 13 -27.33 0.13 5.66
C GLU A 13 -26.19 1.01 5.11
N LEU A 14 -26.50 2.12 4.45
CA LEU A 14 -25.51 3.08 3.97
C LEU A 14 -24.74 3.74 5.12
N LEU A 15 -25.41 4.13 6.21
CA LEU A 15 -24.74 4.67 7.41
C LEU A 15 -23.80 3.63 8.06
N ARG A 16 -24.20 2.36 8.11
CA ARG A 16 -23.33 1.28 8.61
C ARG A 16 -22.11 1.07 7.72
N VAL A 17 -22.25 1.22 6.41
CA VAL A 17 -21.11 1.16 5.48
C VAL A 17 -20.19 2.37 5.68
N ALA A 18 -20.77 3.57 5.83
CA ALA A 18 -20.02 4.80 5.97
C ALA A 18 -19.21 4.88 7.26
N PHE A 19 -19.81 4.50 8.39
CA PHE A 19 -19.21 4.74 9.71
C PHE A 19 -18.79 3.46 10.44
N GLY A 20 -19.28 2.29 10.04
CA GLY A 20 -19.12 1.04 10.80
C GLY A 20 -17.67 0.69 11.12
N PRO A 21 -16.82 0.37 10.12
CA PRO A 21 -15.42 0.00 10.37
C PRO A 21 -14.64 1.12 11.08
N SER A 22 -14.83 2.36 10.64
CA SER A 22 -14.10 3.54 11.14
C SER A 22 -14.44 3.90 12.59
N VAL A 23 -15.71 3.83 12.99
CA VAL A 23 -16.13 4.08 14.38
C VAL A 23 -15.70 2.94 15.29
N VAL A 24 -15.78 1.68 14.83
CA VAL A 24 -15.27 0.55 15.62
C VAL A 24 -13.78 0.71 15.88
N ALA A 25 -12.99 1.07 14.86
CA ALA A 25 -11.56 1.36 15.04
C ALA A 25 -11.34 2.51 16.02
N LEU A 26 -12.10 3.61 15.89
CA LEU A 26 -11.99 4.76 16.80
C LEU A 26 -12.29 4.39 18.25
N VAL A 27 -13.32 3.57 18.51
CA VAL A 27 -13.66 3.12 19.87
C VAL A 27 -12.56 2.22 20.46
N ILE A 28 -12.02 1.28 19.67
CA ILE A 28 -10.93 0.41 20.12
C ILE A 28 -9.69 1.26 20.44
N ILE A 29 -9.32 2.18 19.56
CA ILE A 29 -8.18 3.08 19.74
C ILE A 29 -8.38 3.94 20.98
N ALA A 30 -9.56 4.55 21.15
CA ALA A 30 -9.88 5.33 22.34
C ALA A 30 -9.74 4.51 23.62
N ALA A 31 -10.26 3.28 23.65
CA ALA A 31 -10.12 2.40 24.80
C ALA A 31 -8.65 2.07 25.11
N VAL A 32 -7.85 1.74 24.09
CA VAL A 32 -6.42 1.43 24.26
C VAL A 32 -5.64 2.66 24.75
N VAL A 33 -5.84 3.83 24.14
CA VAL A 33 -5.13 5.07 24.54
C VAL A 33 -5.50 5.47 25.96
N LEU A 34 -6.79 5.47 26.32
CA LEU A 34 -7.22 5.83 27.67
C LEU A 34 -6.71 4.83 28.71
N LEU A 35 -6.70 3.53 28.39
CA LEU A 35 -6.11 2.51 29.26
C LEU A 35 -4.61 2.72 29.44
N GLN A 36 -3.89 3.07 28.37
CA GLN A 36 -2.45 3.35 28.41
C GLN A 36 -2.15 4.56 29.29
N LEU A 37 -2.90 5.66 29.12
CA LEU A 37 -2.74 6.87 29.94
C LEU A 37 -3.06 6.60 31.41
N LEU A 38 -4.10 5.81 31.69
CA LEU A 38 -4.46 5.42 33.05
C LEU A 38 -3.34 4.61 33.72
N ILE A 39 -2.79 3.61 33.03
CA ILE A 39 -1.74 2.75 33.58
C ILE A 39 -0.42 3.50 33.73
N ALA A 40 -0.11 4.40 32.79
CA ALA A 40 1.05 5.27 32.88
C ALA A 40 0.89 6.42 33.89
N ASN A 41 -0.26 6.50 34.60
CA ASN A 41 -0.62 7.59 35.50
C ASN A 41 -0.35 8.97 34.87
N SER A 42 -0.70 9.09 33.58
CA SER A 42 -0.43 10.26 32.75
C SER A 42 -1.66 11.17 32.63
N ASP A 43 -1.41 12.45 32.40
CA ASP A 43 -2.48 13.43 32.20
C ASP A 43 -3.31 13.16 30.93
N MET A 44 -4.61 13.50 31.00
CA MET A 44 -5.55 13.31 29.89
C MET A 44 -5.43 14.37 28.78
N THR A 45 -4.59 15.39 28.96
CA THR A 45 -4.49 16.57 28.07
C THR A 45 -4.22 16.20 26.61
N GLY A 46 -3.38 15.19 26.36
CA GLY A 46 -3.04 14.72 25.01
C GLY A 46 -3.94 13.61 24.45
N ALA A 47 -4.97 13.17 25.19
CA ALA A 47 -5.72 11.97 24.84
C ALA A 47 -6.40 12.07 23.46
N PHE A 48 -7.08 13.18 23.17
CA PHE A 48 -7.77 13.36 21.89
C PHE A 48 -6.79 13.42 20.71
N GLY A 49 -5.66 14.14 20.87
CA GLY A 49 -4.60 14.20 19.86
C GLY A 49 -3.98 12.83 19.58
N ALA A 50 -3.75 12.03 20.63
CA ALA A 50 -3.24 10.67 20.50
C ALA A 50 -4.24 9.72 19.82
N ILE A 51 -5.52 9.77 20.19
CA ILE A 51 -6.58 8.97 19.56
C ILE A 51 -6.70 9.31 18.08
N ALA A 52 -6.74 10.60 17.74
CA ALA A 52 -6.85 11.06 16.37
C ALA A 52 -5.63 10.65 15.53
N SER A 53 -4.42 10.85 16.07
CA SER A 53 -3.17 10.46 15.41
C SER A 53 -3.09 8.95 15.18
N MET A 54 -3.47 8.15 16.17
CA MET A 54 -3.47 6.69 16.06
C MET A 54 -4.51 6.19 15.04
N TRP A 55 -5.68 6.83 14.96
CA TRP A 55 -6.69 6.49 13.95
C TRP A 55 -6.23 6.83 12.52
N LEU A 56 -5.58 7.97 12.32
CA LEU A 56 -4.92 8.28 11.05
C LEU A 56 -3.77 7.31 10.75
N GLY A 57 -3.03 6.91 11.79
CA GLY A 57 -1.98 5.89 11.70
C GLY A 57 -2.48 4.54 11.18
N VAL A 58 -3.67 4.09 11.63
CA VAL A 58 -4.33 2.89 11.09
C VAL A 58 -4.57 3.00 9.57
N HIS A 59 -4.64 4.22 9.03
CA HIS A 59 -4.77 4.50 7.61
C HIS A 59 -3.45 4.88 6.95
N GLN A 60 -2.29 4.47 7.49
CA GLN A 60 -0.97 4.71 6.87
C GLN A 60 -0.62 6.20 6.74
N VAL A 61 -1.06 7.01 7.71
CA VAL A 61 -0.63 8.41 7.86
C VAL A 61 0.46 8.48 8.92
N PRO A 62 1.68 8.91 8.58
CA PRO A 62 2.75 9.02 9.57
C PRO A 62 2.47 10.05 10.63
N VAL A 63 3.01 9.77 11.81
CA VAL A 63 2.91 10.63 12.98
C VAL A 63 4.28 11.21 13.26
N SER A 64 4.38 12.52 13.39
CA SER A 64 5.65 13.19 13.71
C SER A 64 5.60 13.81 15.10
N ILE A 65 6.60 13.47 15.92
CA ILE A 65 6.74 13.93 17.31
C ILE A 65 8.15 14.50 17.48
N GLY A 66 8.26 15.76 17.92
CA GLY A 66 9.55 16.42 18.16
C GLY A 66 10.46 16.42 16.94
N GLY A 67 9.89 16.59 15.73
CA GLY A 67 10.61 16.58 14.45
C GLY A 67 11.03 15.20 13.93
N ARG A 68 10.67 14.11 14.62
CA ARG A 68 10.94 12.73 14.19
C ARG A 68 9.69 12.08 13.65
N GLU A 69 9.75 11.56 12.43
CA GLU A 69 8.64 10.88 11.77
C GLU A 69 8.60 9.39 12.14
N LEU A 70 7.44 8.93 12.59
CA LEU A 70 7.07 7.52 12.72
C LEU A 70 6.17 7.17 11.53
N GLY A 71 6.81 6.77 10.43
CA GLY A 71 6.16 6.44 9.16
C GLY A 71 6.06 4.96 8.85
N VAL A 72 6.79 4.10 9.56
CA VAL A 72 6.63 2.64 9.45
C VAL A 72 5.39 2.25 10.24
N MET A 73 4.22 2.29 9.62
CA MET A 73 2.97 1.96 10.31
C MET A 73 2.72 0.43 10.28
N PRO A 74 2.12 -0.15 11.32
CA PRO A 74 1.79 -1.57 11.32
C PRO A 74 0.76 -1.87 10.23
N LEU A 75 1.00 -2.93 9.47
CA LEU A 75 0.14 -3.35 8.37
C LEU A 75 -1.14 -4.05 8.87
N LEU A 76 -1.13 -4.67 10.05
CA LEU A 76 -2.29 -5.43 10.53
C LEU A 76 -3.56 -4.55 10.69
N PRO A 77 -3.49 -3.36 11.32
CA PRO A 77 -4.67 -2.48 11.43
C PRO A 77 -5.22 -2.00 10.09
N VAL A 78 -4.36 -1.63 9.12
CA VAL A 78 -4.84 -1.19 7.80
C VAL A 78 -5.49 -2.34 7.03
N LEU A 79 -4.94 -3.56 7.12
CA LEU A 79 -5.54 -4.75 6.53
C LEU A 79 -6.90 -5.08 7.18
N ALA A 80 -7.03 -4.90 8.49
CA ALA A 80 -8.31 -5.05 9.20
C ALA A 80 -9.33 -3.99 8.75
N MET A 81 -8.91 -2.74 8.50
CA MET A 81 -9.78 -1.69 7.96
C MET A 81 -10.24 -1.97 6.54
N ILE A 82 -9.34 -2.43 5.66
CA ILE A 82 -9.68 -2.88 4.30
C ILE A 82 -10.70 -4.02 4.38
N TRP A 83 -10.46 -5.02 5.22
CA TRP A 83 -11.36 -6.14 5.42
C TRP A 83 -12.73 -5.72 5.96
N GLY A 84 -12.78 -4.83 6.96
CA GLY A 84 -14.03 -4.32 7.53
C GLY A 84 -14.85 -3.55 6.50
N THR A 85 -14.19 -2.72 5.69
CA THR A 85 -14.81 -1.98 4.58
C THR A 85 -15.30 -2.91 3.48
N ALA A 86 -14.50 -3.90 3.10
CA ALA A 86 -14.91 -4.92 2.13
C ALA A 86 -16.12 -5.73 2.61
N ARG A 87 -16.13 -6.12 3.88
CA ARG A 87 -17.23 -6.90 4.46
C ARG A 87 -18.53 -6.10 4.51
N THR A 88 -18.47 -4.84 4.93
CA THR A 88 -19.66 -3.98 5.04
C THR A 88 -20.22 -3.60 3.67
N THR A 89 -19.37 -3.24 2.71
CA THR A 89 -19.80 -2.96 1.33
C THR A 89 -20.33 -4.21 0.63
N ALA A 90 -19.71 -5.38 0.82
CA ALA A 90 -20.22 -6.65 0.32
C ALA A 90 -21.58 -7.02 0.92
N ALA A 91 -21.80 -6.73 2.20
CA ALA A 91 -23.09 -6.98 2.87
C ALA A 91 -24.20 -6.04 2.38
N ALA A 92 -23.84 -4.81 2.00
CA ALA A 92 -24.77 -3.82 1.45
C ALA A 92 -25.00 -3.97 -0.07
N THR A 93 -24.27 -4.86 -0.75
CA THR A 93 -24.36 -5.08 -2.20
C THR A 93 -24.93 -6.45 -2.51
N ALA A 94 -26.16 -6.50 -3.02
CA ALA A 94 -26.73 -7.73 -3.60
C ALA A 94 -26.11 -8.03 -4.98
N PRO A 95 -25.98 -9.31 -5.40
CA PRO A 95 -25.48 -9.66 -6.74
C PRO A 95 -26.30 -9.08 -7.90
N THR A 96 -27.57 -8.78 -7.66
CA THR A 96 -28.51 -8.18 -8.62
C THR A 96 -28.67 -6.67 -8.45
N SER A 97 -27.86 -6.02 -7.61
CA SER A 97 -27.95 -4.58 -7.34
C SER A 97 -27.84 -3.76 -8.64
N SER A 98 -28.65 -2.71 -8.73
CA SER A 98 -28.54 -1.74 -9.81
C SER A 98 -27.29 -0.87 -9.64
N TRP A 99 -26.82 -0.28 -10.73
CA TRP A 99 -25.65 0.60 -10.73
C TRP A 99 -25.79 1.77 -9.75
N LEU A 100 -26.99 2.35 -9.62
CA LEU A 100 -27.26 3.43 -8.67
C LEU A 100 -27.04 3.01 -7.22
N VAL A 101 -27.52 1.83 -6.82
CA VAL A 101 -27.33 1.31 -5.46
C VAL A 101 -25.85 1.07 -5.17
N THR A 102 -25.15 0.42 -6.10
CA THR A 102 -23.71 0.19 -5.99
C THR A 102 -22.93 1.49 -5.83
N ARG A 103 -23.28 2.53 -6.61
CA ARG A 103 -22.66 3.85 -6.51
C ARG A 103 -22.86 4.47 -5.12
N TRP A 104 -24.06 4.37 -4.55
CA TRP A 104 -24.33 4.88 -3.20
C TRP A 104 -23.59 4.11 -2.11
N VAL A 105 -23.42 2.80 -2.25
CA VAL A 105 -22.61 1.98 -1.33
C VAL A 105 -21.15 2.43 -1.37
N ILE A 106 -20.58 2.60 -2.56
CA ILE A 106 -19.20 3.10 -2.72
C ILE A 106 -19.08 4.52 -2.15
N ALA A 107 -19.97 5.45 -2.55
CA ALA A 107 -19.95 6.82 -2.04
C ALA A 107 -20.04 6.87 -0.51
N SER A 108 -20.86 6.02 0.10
CA SER A 108 -20.97 5.92 1.56
C SER A 108 -19.68 5.40 2.18
N ALA A 109 -19.09 4.34 1.61
CA ALA A 109 -17.84 3.74 2.09
C ALA A 109 -16.63 4.69 2.04
N LEU A 110 -16.67 5.69 1.17
CA LEU A 110 -15.62 6.72 1.05
C LEU A 110 -15.95 7.98 1.86
N GLY A 111 -17.20 8.44 1.83
CA GLY A 111 -17.60 9.70 2.44
C GLY A 111 -17.54 9.70 3.97
N GLY A 112 -17.99 8.62 4.62
CA GLY A 112 -17.96 8.51 6.08
C GLY A 112 -16.55 8.59 6.67
N PRO A 113 -15.59 7.78 6.19
CA PRO A 113 -14.22 7.82 6.68
C PRO A 113 -13.50 9.12 6.36
N ILE A 114 -13.75 9.74 5.20
CA ILE A 114 -13.19 11.07 4.86
C ILE A 114 -13.71 12.14 5.84
N LEU A 115 -15.00 12.11 6.18
CA LEU A 115 -15.56 13.02 7.18
C LEU A 115 -14.89 12.83 8.54
N ILE A 116 -14.72 11.57 8.97
CA ILE A 116 -14.00 11.27 10.22
C ILE A 116 -12.56 11.79 10.14
N ALA A 117 -11.85 11.56 9.04
CA ALA A 117 -10.49 12.04 8.84
C ALA A 117 -10.39 13.57 8.93
N ALA A 118 -11.36 14.30 8.35
CA ALA A 118 -11.42 15.77 8.44
C ALA A 118 -11.58 16.24 9.91
N ILE A 119 -12.48 15.61 10.66
CA ILE A 119 -12.70 15.91 12.08
C ILE A 119 -11.43 15.63 12.89
N LEU A 120 -10.82 14.46 12.69
CA LEU A 120 -9.62 14.06 13.44
C LEU A 120 -8.40 14.90 13.08
N LEU A 121 -8.27 15.33 11.82
CA LEU A 121 -7.22 16.27 11.44
C LEU A 121 -7.41 17.63 12.13
N ALA A 122 -8.64 18.12 12.24
CA ALA A 122 -8.94 19.33 13.00
C ALA A 122 -8.63 19.16 14.50
N VAL A 123 -8.95 18.00 15.09
CA VAL A 123 -8.60 17.66 16.48
C VAL A 123 -7.08 17.64 16.69
N ILE A 124 -6.31 17.09 15.75
CA ILE A 124 -4.84 17.10 15.85
C ILE A 124 -4.31 18.52 15.72
N HIS A 125 -4.89 19.34 14.84
CA HIS A 125 -4.49 20.74 14.68
C HIS A 125 -4.72 21.56 15.94
N ASP A 126 -5.88 21.37 16.59
CA ASP A 126 -6.17 21.96 17.89
C ASP A 126 -5.18 21.47 18.96
N ALA A 127 -4.96 20.14 19.06
CA ALA A 127 -4.03 19.57 20.04
C ALA A 127 -2.58 20.02 19.84
N ALA A 128 -2.12 20.17 18.59
CA ALA A 128 -0.78 20.64 18.25
C ALA A 128 -0.54 22.11 18.66
N SER A 129 -1.60 22.91 18.81
CA SER A 129 -1.47 24.29 19.32
C SER A 129 -1.09 24.33 20.81
N VAL A 130 -1.39 23.27 21.56
CA VAL A 130 -1.08 23.13 22.99
C VAL A 130 0.15 22.26 23.21
N ILE A 131 0.31 21.19 22.42
CA ILE A 131 1.41 20.23 22.51
C ILE A 131 2.38 20.49 21.36
N SER A 132 3.38 21.33 21.60
CA SER A 132 4.33 21.80 20.57
C SER A 132 5.16 20.68 19.94
N GLU A 133 5.29 19.53 20.61
CA GLU A 133 5.98 18.36 20.06
C GLU A 133 5.15 17.62 19.00
N LEU A 134 3.82 17.70 19.07
CA LEU A 134 2.93 17.02 18.13
C LEU A 134 2.79 17.85 16.86
N GLN A 135 3.11 17.25 15.71
CA GLN A 135 2.99 17.92 14.43
C GLN A 135 1.73 17.48 13.69
N THR A 136 1.03 18.43 13.08
CA THR A 136 -0.12 18.13 12.21
C THR A 136 0.36 17.47 10.90
N PRO A 137 -0.16 16.27 10.57
CA PRO A 137 0.11 15.66 9.27
C PRO A 137 -0.40 16.53 8.12
N SER A 138 0.17 16.37 6.93
CA SER A 138 -0.34 17.07 5.75
C SER A 138 -1.74 16.57 5.38
N ALA A 139 -2.67 17.52 5.18
CA ALA A 139 -4.08 17.21 4.92
C ALA A 139 -4.24 16.31 3.69
N LEU A 140 -3.54 16.64 2.59
CA LEU A 140 -3.58 15.87 1.35
C LEU A 140 -3.15 14.42 1.56
N ARG A 141 -2.08 14.17 2.32
CA ARG A 141 -1.61 12.82 2.62
C ARG A 141 -2.63 12.08 3.48
N ALA A 142 -3.16 12.72 4.53
CA ALA A 142 -4.17 12.12 5.39
C ALA A 142 -5.43 11.70 4.63
N PHE A 143 -5.99 12.59 3.81
CA PHE A 143 -7.18 12.29 3.01
C PHE A 143 -6.90 11.23 1.94
N SER A 144 -5.73 11.29 1.29
CA SER A 144 -5.35 10.33 0.25
C SER A 144 -5.18 8.92 0.81
N SER A 145 -4.48 8.76 1.94
CA SER A 145 -4.29 7.44 2.55
C SER A 145 -5.61 6.84 3.02
N VAL A 146 -6.47 7.63 3.69
CA VAL A 146 -7.82 7.19 4.09
C VAL A 146 -8.65 6.79 2.87
N LEU A 147 -8.65 7.60 1.82
CA LEU A 147 -9.38 7.32 0.59
C LEU A 147 -8.89 6.01 -0.05
N ILE A 148 -7.57 5.82 -0.21
CA ILE A 148 -7.00 4.62 -0.83
C ILE A 148 -7.40 3.36 -0.06
N VAL A 149 -7.27 3.36 1.27
CA VAL A 149 -7.65 2.23 2.13
C VAL A 149 -9.11 1.84 1.92
N HIS A 150 -10.01 2.82 1.92
CA HIS A 150 -11.43 2.57 1.76
C HIS A 150 -11.84 2.26 0.32
N VAL A 151 -11.15 2.80 -0.69
CA VAL A 151 -11.32 2.42 -2.11
C VAL A 151 -10.95 0.96 -2.30
N ILE A 152 -9.80 0.51 -1.81
CA ILE A 152 -9.38 -0.90 -1.90
C ILE A 152 -10.44 -1.79 -1.24
N GLY A 153 -10.85 -1.46 -0.01
CA GLY A 153 -11.90 -2.19 0.70
C GLY A 153 -13.22 -2.25 -0.08
N ALA A 154 -13.71 -1.11 -0.58
CA ALA A 154 -14.95 -1.03 -1.35
C ALA A 154 -14.88 -1.82 -2.66
N LEU A 155 -13.76 -1.74 -3.39
CA LEU A 155 -13.55 -2.50 -4.63
C LEU A 155 -13.55 -4.01 -4.37
N ILE A 156 -12.88 -4.48 -3.32
CA ILE A 156 -12.90 -5.89 -2.92
C ILE A 156 -14.32 -6.32 -2.54
N GLY A 157 -14.99 -5.54 -1.68
CA GLY A 157 -16.31 -5.88 -1.18
C GLY A 157 -17.38 -5.92 -2.26
N VAL A 158 -17.52 -4.84 -3.03
CA VAL A 158 -18.45 -4.75 -4.17
C VAL A 158 -18.08 -5.76 -5.26
N GLY A 159 -16.79 -5.81 -5.63
CA GLY A 159 -16.27 -6.71 -6.66
C GLY A 159 -16.53 -8.19 -6.34
N SER A 160 -16.49 -8.59 -5.06
CA SER A 160 -16.83 -9.96 -4.65
C SER A 160 -18.28 -10.37 -4.95
N LYS A 161 -19.19 -9.40 -5.08
CA LYS A 161 -20.63 -9.63 -5.28
C LYS A 161 -21.06 -9.50 -6.73
N ILE A 162 -20.60 -8.45 -7.42
CA ILE A 162 -21.02 -8.17 -8.79
C ILE A 162 -19.94 -8.48 -9.83
N GLY A 163 -18.68 -8.69 -9.42
CA GLY A 163 -17.54 -8.79 -10.33
C GLY A 163 -17.67 -9.90 -11.38
N ARG A 164 -18.21 -11.07 -11.02
CA ARG A 164 -18.45 -12.15 -12.00
C ARG A 164 -19.44 -11.74 -13.09
N ARG A 165 -20.52 -11.07 -12.70
CA ARG A 165 -21.55 -10.58 -13.62
C ARG A 165 -20.99 -9.47 -14.50
N THR A 166 -20.29 -8.52 -13.89
CA THR A 166 -19.66 -7.40 -14.60
C THR A 166 -18.65 -7.91 -15.61
N LEU A 167 -17.85 -8.92 -15.25
CA LEU A 167 -16.85 -9.46 -16.17
C LEU A 167 -17.47 -10.25 -17.32
N ALA A 168 -18.52 -11.04 -17.04
CA ALA A 168 -19.27 -11.76 -18.06
C ALA A 168 -19.99 -10.82 -19.05
N ALA A 169 -20.28 -9.58 -18.64
CA ALA A 169 -20.83 -8.54 -19.50
C ALA A 169 -19.76 -7.67 -20.18
N SER A 170 -18.47 -7.91 -19.92
CA SER A 170 -17.37 -7.14 -20.48
C SER A 170 -16.68 -7.90 -21.64
N PRO A 171 -15.95 -7.21 -22.53
CA PRO A 171 -15.16 -7.86 -23.58
C PRO A 171 -13.88 -8.53 -23.06
N ALA A 172 -13.68 -8.61 -21.73
CA ALA A 172 -12.46 -9.17 -21.15
C ALA A 172 -12.38 -10.70 -21.38
N PRO A 173 -11.17 -11.28 -21.44
CA PRO A 173 -11.02 -12.71 -21.64
C PRO A 173 -11.64 -13.54 -20.51
N ASP A 174 -12.30 -14.65 -20.86
CA ASP A 174 -12.98 -15.55 -19.92
C ASP A 174 -12.07 -16.17 -18.86
N TRP A 175 -10.75 -16.20 -19.09
CA TRP A 175 -9.74 -16.74 -18.18
C TRP A 175 -9.27 -15.75 -17.10
N LEU A 176 -9.71 -14.49 -17.17
CA LEU A 176 -9.27 -13.43 -16.28
C LEU A 176 -9.66 -13.66 -14.80
N PRO A 177 -10.85 -14.19 -14.44
CA PRO A 177 -11.15 -14.59 -13.06
C PRO A 177 -10.16 -15.60 -12.49
N GLU A 178 -9.71 -16.54 -13.32
CA GLU A 178 -8.72 -17.54 -12.92
C GLU A 178 -7.34 -16.92 -12.69
N ALA A 179 -6.98 -15.87 -13.44
CA ALA A 179 -5.74 -15.11 -13.20
C ALA A 179 -5.76 -14.44 -11.81
N PHE A 180 -6.87 -13.82 -11.41
CA PHE A 180 -7.03 -13.27 -10.06
C PHE A 180 -6.90 -14.36 -8.98
N ARG A 181 -7.51 -15.52 -9.18
CA ARG A 181 -7.38 -16.65 -8.25
C ARG A 181 -5.95 -17.17 -8.15
N ALA A 182 -5.23 -17.21 -9.27
CA ALA A 182 -3.83 -17.60 -9.31
C ALA A 182 -2.92 -16.59 -8.61
N ALA A 183 -3.15 -15.28 -8.82
CA ALA A 183 -2.45 -14.22 -8.10
C ALA A 183 -2.67 -14.34 -6.58
N ILE A 184 -3.92 -14.51 -6.14
CA ILE A 184 -4.24 -14.72 -4.71
C ILE A 184 -3.54 -15.96 -4.16
N ALA A 185 -3.55 -17.08 -4.90
CA ALA A 185 -2.89 -18.30 -4.46
C ALA A 185 -1.37 -18.11 -4.32
N GLY A 186 -0.71 -17.46 -5.28
CA GLY A 186 0.72 -17.16 -5.23
C GLY A 186 1.08 -16.21 -4.08
N VAL A 187 0.34 -15.11 -3.92
CA VAL A 187 0.55 -14.15 -2.83
C VAL A 187 0.36 -14.80 -1.46
N LEU A 188 -0.73 -15.55 -1.26
CA LEU A 188 -0.98 -16.25 0.01
C LEU A 188 0.05 -17.33 0.28
N ALA A 189 0.53 -18.04 -0.75
CA ALA A 189 1.59 -19.03 -0.60
C ALA A 189 2.92 -18.36 -0.20
N LEU A 190 3.31 -17.27 -0.87
CA LEU A 190 4.53 -16.54 -0.55
C LEU A 190 4.46 -15.97 0.86
N PHE A 191 3.39 -15.24 1.18
CA PHE A 191 3.18 -14.63 2.49
C PHE A 191 3.09 -15.70 3.60
N GLY A 192 2.38 -16.81 3.36
CA GLY A 192 2.22 -17.90 4.32
C GLY A 192 3.52 -18.66 4.59
N LEU A 193 4.30 -18.97 3.54
CA LEU A 193 5.60 -19.63 3.69
C LEU A 193 6.64 -18.71 4.33
N SER A 194 6.68 -17.43 3.95
CA SER A 194 7.50 -16.42 4.63
C SER A 194 7.11 -16.28 6.09
N GLY A 195 5.81 -16.28 6.41
CA GLY A 195 5.31 -16.29 7.78
C GLY A 195 5.73 -17.52 8.59
N ALA A 196 5.73 -18.70 7.96
CA ALA A 196 6.25 -19.91 8.58
C ALA A 196 7.75 -19.80 8.88
N VAL A 197 8.54 -19.25 7.95
CA VAL A 197 9.97 -18.98 8.17
C VAL A 197 10.17 -17.97 9.31
N THR A 198 9.41 -16.87 9.34
CA THR A 198 9.45 -15.89 10.43
C THR A 198 9.13 -16.54 11.78
N ALA A 199 8.11 -17.39 11.85
CA ALA A 199 7.74 -18.08 13.07
C ALA A 199 8.83 -19.06 13.54
N VAL A 200 9.39 -19.86 12.62
CA VAL A 200 10.53 -20.74 12.92
C VAL A 200 11.72 -19.91 13.40
N SER A 201 12.00 -18.77 12.76
CA SER A 201 13.08 -17.86 13.16
C SER A 201 12.88 -17.33 14.58
N LEU A 202 11.66 -16.93 14.97
CA LEU A 202 11.36 -16.49 16.34
C LEU A 202 11.57 -17.61 17.37
N VAL A 203 11.23 -18.86 17.03
CA VAL A 203 11.46 -20.02 17.91
C VAL A 203 12.96 -20.31 18.05
N VAL A 204 13.71 -20.25 16.96
CA VAL A 204 15.17 -20.45 16.97
C VAL A 204 15.87 -19.35 17.76
N HIS A 205 15.43 -18.10 17.59
CA HIS A 205 16.00 -16.92 18.26
C HIS A 205 15.20 -16.53 19.51
N TRP A 206 14.63 -17.51 20.21
CA TRP A 206 13.84 -17.28 21.42
C TRP A 206 14.61 -16.51 22.50
N GLY A 207 15.92 -16.78 22.64
CA GLY A 207 16.78 -16.05 23.58
C GLY A 207 16.83 -14.55 23.27
N THR A 208 17.14 -14.18 22.03
CA THR A 208 17.12 -12.78 21.56
C THR A 208 15.75 -12.15 21.75
N MET A 209 14.67 -12.87 21.43
CA MET A 209 13.32 -12.37 21.62
C MET A 209 13.01 -12.11 23.10
N HIS A 210 13.45 -12.99 24.00
CA HIS A 210 13.32 -12.82 25.45
C HIS A 210 14.11 -11.60 25.95
N ASP A 211 15.34 -11.42 25.49
CA ASP A 211 16.18 -10.27 25.85
C ASP A 211 15.55 -8.95 25.39
N LEU A 212 14.90 -8.93 24.22
CA LEU A 212 14.16 -7.76 23.73
C LEU A 212 12.93 -7.41 24.58
N PHE A 213 12.32 -8.39 25.27
CA PHE A 213 11.26 -8.11 26.24
C PHE A 213 11.80 -7.52 27.55
N ALA A 214 13.08 -7.72 27.87
CA ALA A 214 13.71 -7.22 29.09
C ALA A 214 13.92 -5.69 29.10
N ILE A 215 13.57 -4.98 28.03
CA ILE A 215 13.52 -3.51 28.02
C ILE A 215 12.50 -2.94 29.02
N THR A 216 11.57 -3.77 29.50
CA THR A 216 10.61 -3.40 30.53
C THR A 216 10.44 -4.51 31.56
N ASP A 217 10.50 -4.13 32.83
CA ASP A 217 10.25 -5.02 33.97
C ASP A 217 8.74 -5.17 34.28
N SER A 218 7.88 -4.42 33.58
CA SER A 218 6.45 -4.42 33.83
C SER A 218 5.71 -5.44 32.97
N LEU A 219 4.82 -6.23 33.58
CA LEU A 219 3.94 -7.16 32.85
C LEU A 219 3.14 -6.43 31.78
N PHE A 220 2.66 -5.22 32.07
CA PHE A 220 1.90 -4.42 31.12
C PHE A 220 2.75 -3.92 29.95
N GLY A 221 4.01 -3.53 30.20
CA GLY A 221 4.96 -3.21 29.14
C GLY A 221 5.21 -4.41 28.23
N GLN A 222 5.40 -5.60 28.79
CA GLN A 222 5.56 -6.83 28.02
C GLN A 222 4.31 -7.18 27.20
N LEU A 223 3.11 -7.01 27.77
CA LEU A 223 1.84 -7.16 27.02
C LEU A 223 1.73 -6.15 25.88
N SER A 224 2.14 -4.89 26.11
CA SER A 224 2.12 -3.83 25.09
C SER A 224 3.10 -4.13 23.95
N LEU A 225 4.31 -4.59 24.27
CA LEU A 225 5.31 -5.03 23.29
C LEU A 225 4.84 -6.27 22.51
N THR A 226 4.11 -7.18 23.17
CA THR A 226 3.50 -8.34 22.51
C THR A 226 2.43 -7.90 21.52
N LEU A 227 1.51 -7.02 21.94
CA LEU A 227 0.50 -6.45 21.06
C LEU A 227 1.13 -5.73 19.88
N LEU A 228 2.13 -4.86 20.14
CA LEU A 228 2.88 -4.16 19.09
C LEU A 228 3.51 -5.15 18.11
N SER A 229 4.18 -6.18 18.63
CA SER A 229 4.79 -7.25 17.83
C SER A 229 3.76 -7.91 16.92
N ILE A 230 2.57 -8.26 17.44
CA ILE A 230 1.48 -8.83 16.65
C ILE A 230 1.03 -7.89 15.53
N LEU A 231 0.88 -6.60 15.82
CA LEU A 231 0.47 -5.60 14.81
C LEU A 231 1.48 -5.47 13.66
N TYR A 232 2.77 -5.68 13.93
CA TYR A 232 3.86 -5.61 12.96
C TYR A 232 4.22 -6.95 12.30
N ILE A 233 3.62 -8.08 12.70
CA ILE A 233 3.86 -9.39 12.05
C ILE A 233 3.76 -9.28 10.52
N PRO A 234 2.71 -8.66 9.93
CA PRO A 234 2.63 -8.58 8.48
C PRO A 234 3.76 -7.77 7.84
N ASN A 235 4.29 -6.73 8.50
CA ASN A 235 5.46 -5.98 8.00
C ASN A 235 6.70 -6.88 7.93
N VAL A 236 6.96 -7.65 9.00
CA VAL A 236 8.11 -8.57 9.05
C VAL A 236 7.98 -9.69 8.02
N ILE A 237 6.77 -10.21 7.81
CA ILE A 237 6.53 -11.23 6.77
C ILE A 237 6.80 -10.66 5.37
N VAL A 238 6.42 -9.40 5.09
CA VAL A 238 6.73 -8.76 3.81
C VAL A 238 8.24 -8.61 3.60
N GLY A 239 8.98 -8.23 4.65
CA GLY A 239 10.45 -8.23 4.62
C GLY A 239 11.04 -9.63 4.36
N ALA A 240 10.52 -10.65 5.03
CA ALA A 240 10.91 -12.04 4.81
C ALA A 240 10.55 -12.54 3.39
N SER A 241 9.45 -12.08 2.81
CA SER A 241 9.09 -12.34 1.41
C SER A 241 10.07 -11.69 0.45
N ALA A 242 10.56 -10.48 0.71
CA ALA A 242 11.59 -9.83 -0.09
C ALA A 242 12.90 -10.63 -0.08
N ILE A 243 13.34 -11.06 1.12
CA ILE A 243 14.50 -11.94 1.26
C ILE A 243 14.28 -13.24 0.48
N ALA A 244 13.12 -13.89 0.63
CA ALA A 244 12.79 -15.18 -0.01
C ALA A 244 12.78 -15.16 -1.54
N VAL A 245 12.43 -14.03 -2.17
CA VAL A 245 12.50 -13.89 -3.64
C VAL A 245 13.88 -13.45 -4.13
N GLY A 246 14.84 -13.23 -3.22
CA GLY A 246 16.21 -12.81 -3.53
C GLY A 246 16.41 -11.28 -3.60
N SER A 247 15.43 -10.50 -3.16
CA SER A 247 15.56 -9.04 -2.96
C SER A 247 16.16 -8.76 -1.57
N SER A 248 16.02 -7.53 -1.08
CA SER A 248 16.49 -7.09 0.23
C SER A 248 15.41 -6.35 1.02
N ALA A 249 15.46 -6.51 2.34
CA ALA A 249 14.77 -5.67 3.30
C ALA A 249 15.81 -4.87 4.08
N HIS A 250 15.48 -3.64 4.48
CA HIS A 250 16.40 -2.76 5.20
C HIS A 250 15.72 -2.07 6.38
N VAL A 251 16.52 -1.80 7.40
CA VAL A 251 16.17 -1.01 8.58
C VAL A 251 17.33 -0.04 8.79
N GLY A 252 17.17 1.18 8.30
CA GLY A 252 18.28 2.14 8.29
C GLY A 252 19.45 1.65 7.46
N LEU A 253 20.61 1.56 8.10
CA LEU A 253 21.84 1.04 7.49
C LEU A 253 21.90 -0.50 7.49
N ALA A 254 21.07 -1.18 8.29
CA ALA A 254 21.02 -2.63 8.30
C ALA A 254 20.26 -3.13 7.06
N ALA A 255 20.83 -4.09 6.33
CA ALA A 255 20.25 -4.65 5.13
C ALA A 255 20.32 -6.18 5.14
N PHE A 256 19.21 -6.81 4.77
CA PHE A 256 18.99 -8.24 4.87
C PHE A 256 18.55 -8.77 3.50
N SER A 257 19.35 -9.66 2.91
CA SER A 257 19.04 -10.36 1.66
C SER A 257 19.34 -11.84 1.80
N SER A 258 18.85 -12.69 0.90
CA SER A 258 19.24 -14.11 0.90
C SER A 258 20.75 -14.30 0.67
N PHE A 259 21.43 -13.35 0.03
CA PHE A 259 22.84 -13.52 -0.35
C PHE A 259 23.81 -12.88 0.63
N THR A 260 23.42 -11.80 1.28
CA THR A 260 24.27 -11.02 2.19
C THR A 260 23.43 -10.37 3.28
N VAL A 261 24.01 -10.22 4.48
CA VAL A 261 23.43 -9.43 5.57
C VAL A 261 24.47 -8.42 6.03
N PHE A 262 24.06 -7.16 6.05
CA PHE A 262 24.79 -6.06 6.64
C PHE A 262 24.12 -5.71 7.97
N GLY A 263 24.88 -5.87 9.05
CA GLY A 263 24.41 -5.51 10.39
C GLY A 263 24.27 -4.01 10.57
N GLY A 264 23.49 -3.63 11.57
CA GLY A 264 23.29 -2.24 11.99
C GLY A 264 22.34 -2.19 13.18
N ASP A 265 22.15 -1.00 13.73
CA ASP A 265 21.22 -0.81 14.84
C ASP A 265 19.78 -0.98 14.36
N ILE A 266 19.06 -1.92 14.96
CA ILE A 266 17.64 -2.18 14.70
C ILE A 266 16.81 -1.86 15.94
N PRO A 267 15.53 -1.46 15.79
CA PRO A 267 14.65 -1.21 16.93
C PRO A 267 14.56 -2.42 17.85
N ALA A 268 14.61 -2.18 19.17
CA ALA A 268 14.47 -3.21 20.18
C ALA A 268 13.00 -3.65 20.37
N VAL A 269 12.39 -4.20 19.31
CA VAL A 269 11.02 -4.75 19.35
C VAL A 269 11.07 -6.27 19.16
N PRO A 270 10.39 -7.07 20.01
CA PRO A 270 10.54 -8.53 20.02
C PRO A 270 10.32 -9.23 18.67
N VAL A 271 9.40 -8.74 17.84
CA VAL A 271 9.13 -9.30 16.50
C VAL A 271 10.35 -9.28 15.56
N LEU A 272 11.29 -8.35 15.77
CA LEU A 272 12.52 -8.25 14.98
C LEU A 272 13.58 -9.27 15.40
N ALA A 273 13.37 -10.06 16.46
CA ALA A 273 14.22 -11.22 16.74
C ALA A 273 14.21 -12.26 15.59
N ALA A 274 13.21 -12.20 14.70
CA ALA A 274 13.15 -13.04 13.50
C ALA A 274 14.17 -12.68 12.41
N VAL A 275 14.78 -11.49 12.50
CA VAL A 275 15.70 -10.97 11.49
C VAL A 275 16.97 -11.82 11.44
N PRO A 276 17.47 -12.19 10.25
CA PRO A 276 18.66 -13.02 10.14
C PRO A 276 19.91 -12.29 10.64
N THR A 277 20.77 -13.01 11.37
CA THR A 277 22.06 -12.51 11.85
C THR A 277 23.19 -12.94 10.92
N PRO A 278 24.20 -12.08 10.67
CA PRO A 278 25.40 -12.49 9.94
C PRO A 278 26.21 -13.55 10.72
N PRO A 279 26.80 -14.55 10.04
CA PRO A 279 26.61 -14.92 8.63
C PRO A 279 25.37 -15.81 8.43
N LEU A 280 24.67 -15.64 7.29
CA LEU A 280 23.47 -16.43 6.93
C LEU A 280 23.71 -17.95 6.80
N GLY A 281 24.96 -18.38 6.57
CA GLY A 281 25.25 -19.80 6.29
C GLY A 281 24.48 -20.32 5.05
N PRO A 282 24.23 -21.64 4.94
CA PRO A 282 23.59 -22.24 3.76
C PRO A 282 22.06 -22.05 3.69
N ILE A 283 21.45 -21.35 4.65
CA ILE A 283 19.98 -21.25 4.76
C ILE A 283 19.34 -20.46 3.60
N TRP A 284 20.14 -19.67 2.87
CA TRP A 284 19.69 -18.91 1.72
C TRP A 284 18.98 -19.76 0.67
N VAL A 285 19.39 -21.03 0.49
CA VAL A 285 18.73 -21.96 -0.45
C VAL A 285 17.30 -22.24 0.01
N ALA A 286 17.10 -22.47 1.31
CA ALA A 286 15.78 -22.71 1.88
C ALA A 286 14.87 -21.47 1.72
N LEU A 287 15.43 -20.27 1.83
CA LEU A 287 14.71 -19.01 1.59
C LEU A 287 14.29 -18.89 0.12
N LEU A 288 15.16 -19.20 -0.84
CA LEU A 288 14.79 -19.18 -2.27
C LEU A 288 13.78 -20.27 -2.65
N ILE A 289 13.78 -21.42 -1.95
CA ILE A 289 12.76 -22.46 -2.12
C ILE A 289 11.37 -21.91 -1.79
N VAL A 290 11.24 -20.96 -0.86
CA VAL A 290 9.95 -20.30 -0.57
C VAL A 290 9.45 -19.50 -1.78
N GLY A 291 10.32 -18.74 -2.43
CA GLY A 291 10.01 -18.05 -3.70
C GLY A 291 9.60 -19.03 -4.81
N ALA A 292 10.34 -20.12 -4.96
CA ALA A 292 10.02 -21.16 -5.94
C ALA A 292 8.69 -21.87 -5.66
N ALA A 293 8.45 -22.28 -4.41
CA ALA A 293 7.25 -23.02 -4.02
C ALA A 293 5.97 -22.17 -4.15
N SER A 294 6.04 -20.87 -3.85
CA SER A 294 4.92 -19.96 -4.06
C SER A 294 4.62 -19.73 -5.54
N ALA A 295 5.65 -19.65 -6.39
CA ALA A 295 5.49 -19.63 -7.85
C ALA A 295 4.86 -20.92 -8.39
N VAL A 296 5.21 -22.09 -7.83
CA VAL A 296 4.57 -23.38 -8.14
C VAL A 296 3.08 -23.33 -7.79
N ALA A 297 2.70 -22.80 -6.62
CA ALA A 297 1.30 -22.69 -6.22
C ALA A 297 0.48 -21.82 -7.19
N LEU A 298 1.05 -20.69 -7.64
CA LEU A 298 0.44 -19.85 -8.68
C LEU A 298 0.33 -20.61 -10.01
N GLY A 299 1.40 -21.27 -10.44
CA GLY A 299 1.44 -22.05 -11.68
C GLY A 299 0.43 -23.21 -11.69
N GLN A 300 0.31 -23.94 -10.60
CA GLN A 300 -0.70 -24.99 -10.41
C GLN A 300 -2.12 -24.42 -10.50
N GLN A 301 -2.37 -23.27 -9.88
CA GLN A 301 -3.66 -22.60 -9.96
C GLN A 301 -3.99 -22.14 -11.39
N CYS A 302 -3.00 -21.67 -12.14
CA CYS A 302 -3.12 -21.41 -13.58
C CYS A 302 -3.39 -22.69 -14.37
N ALA A 303 -2.75 -23.81 -14.04
CA ALA A 303 -2.86 -25.07 -14.80
C ALA A 303 -4.22 -25.77 -14.67
N ARG A 304 -5.02 -25.46 -13.64
CA ARG A 304 -6.33 -26.11 -13.38
C ARG A 304 -7.32 -26.06 -14.55
N ARG A 305 -7.21 -25.05 -15.41
CA ARG A 305 -7.98 -24.93 -16.65
C ARG A 305 -7.01 -24.78 -17.81
N PRO A 306 -6.72 -25.89 -18.52
CA PRO A 306 -5.81 -25.87 -19.66
C PRO A 306 -6.30 -24.90 -20.75
N LEU A 307 -5.38 -24.14 -21.34
CA LEU A 307 -5.67 -23.16 -22.38
C LEU A 307 -4.65 -23.27 -23.54
N PRO A 308 -4.99 -22.77 -24.74
CA PRO A 308 -4.00 -22.60 -25.80
C PRO A 308 -2.84 -21.72 -25.33
N ILE A 309 -1.63 -21.98 -25.84
CA ILE A 309 -0.38 -21.38 -25.35
C ILE A 309 -0.50 -19.86 -25.14
N GLY A 310 -0.99 -19.11 -26.13
CA GLY A 310 -1.14 -17.66 -26.00
C GLY A 310 -2.05 -17.21 -24.84
N ALA A 311 -3.20 -17.87 -24.66
CA ALA A 311 -4.13 -17.56 -23.58
C ALA A 311 -3.61 -18.05 -22.22
N ALA A 312 -2.92 -19.19 -22.18
CA ALA A 312 -2.26 -19.69 -20.97
C ALA A 312 -1.15 -18.75 -20.49
N THR A 313 -0.32 -18.27 -21.42
CA THR A 313 0.72 -17.27 -21.15
C THR A 313 0.11 -15.95 -20.69
N GLY A 314 -0.94 -15.45 -21.36
CA GLY A 314 -1.65 -14.24 -20.94
C GLY A 314 -2.19 -14.34 -19.51
N LYS A 315 -2.87 -15.45 -19.18
CA LYS A 315 -3.36 -15.74 -17.82
C LYS A 315 -2.25 -15.74 -16.78
N LEU A 316 -1.13 -16.40 -17.07
CA LEU A 316 0.02 -16.48 -16.18
C LEU A 316 0.67 -15.10 -15.96
N LEU A 317 0.90 -14.34 -17.03
CA LEU A 317 1.53 -13.02 -16.95
C LEU A 317 0.65 -12.02 -16.19
N VAL A 318 -0.66 -12.03 -16.44
CA VAL A 318 -1.60 -11.20 -15.67
C VAL A 318 -1.61 -11.62 -14.20
N ALA A 319 -1.66 -12.91 -13.90
CA ALA A 319 -1.59 -13.39 -12.51
C ALA A 319 -0.28 -12.99 -11.81
N SER A 320 0.85 -13.12 -12.50
CA SER A 320 2.18 -12.76 -12.00
C SER A 320 2.31 -11.26 -11.77
N ALA A 321 1.81 -10.44 -12.71
CA ALA A 321 1.79 -8.98 -12.58
C ALA A 321 0.90 -8.52 -11.42
N LEU A 322 -0.32 -9.06 -11.29
CA LEU A 322 -1.22 -8.75 -10.19
C LEU A 322 -0.61 -9.11 -8.83
N ALA A 323 0.04 -10.26 -8.73
CA ALA A 323 0.75 -10.67 -7.52
C ALA A 323 1.93 -9.76 -7.20
N ALA A 324 2.77 -9.43 -8.20
CA ALA A 324 3.89 -8.52 -8.03
C ALA A 324 3.44 -7.12 -7.58
N VAL A 325 2.39 -6.57 -8.20
CA VAL A 325 1.79 -5.29 -7.79
C VAL A 325 1.25 -5.37 -6.36
N THR A 326 0.58 -6.47 -6.00
CA THR A 326 0.07 -6.66 -4.63
C THR A 326 1.20 -6.68 -3.60
N MET A 327 2.28 -7.42 -3.88
CA MET A 327 3.44 -7.47 -2.99
C MET A 327 4.18 -6.13 -2.93
N ALA A 328 4.31 -5.42 -4.06
CA ALA A 328 4.90 -4.08 -4.10
C ALA A 328 4.11 -3.09 -3.23
N LEU A 329 2.78 -3.11 -3.32
CA LEU A 329 1.90 -2.27 -2.49
C LEU A 329 2.03 -2.62 -1.00
N LEU A 330 2.11 -3.90 -0.64
CA LEU A 330 2.37 -4.33 0.74
C LEU A 330 3.76 -3.89 1.22
N GLY A 331 4.79 -3.99 0.37
CA GLY A 331 6.14 -3.51 0.67
C GLY A 331 6.20 -2.00 0.88
N TYR A 332 5.45 -1.24 0.08
CA TYR A 332 5.40 0.22 0.17
C TYR A 332 4.64 0.66 1.41
N ALA A 333 3.46 0.08 1.65
CA ALA A 333 2.65 0.37 2.84
C ALA A 333 3.29 -0.15 4.14
N GLY A 334 4.16 -1.16 4.06
CA GLY A 334 4.86 -1.70 5.22
C GLY A 334 6.14 -0.95 5.61
N GLY A 335 6.57 0.02 4.79
CA GLY A 335 7.80 0.79 4.96
C GLY A 335 7.57 2.28 5.21
N GLY A 336 8.63 2.99 5.56
CA GLY A 336 8.62 4.42 5.85
C GLY A 336 9.83 4.84 6.70
N ARG A 337 9.88 6.11 7.09
CA ARG A 337 10.89 6.62 8.03
C ARG A 337 10.57 6.16 9.45
N LEU A 338 11.58 5.77 10.21
CA LEU A 338 11.46 5.36 11.61
C LEU A 338 12.40 6.18 12.50
N GLY A 339 12.03 7.43 12.77
CA GLY A 339 12.79 8.33 13.62
C GLY A 339 14.29 8.34 13.29
N ASN A 340 15.12 8.03 14.29
CA ASN A 340 16.58 8.03 14.15
C ASN A 340 17.13 6.79 13.41
N PHE A 341 16.34 5.73 13.23
CA PHE A 341 16.77 4.54 12.48
C PHE A 341 16.81 4.82 10.97
N GLY A 342 16.13 5.86 10.49
CA GLY A 342 16.07 6.18 9.06
C GLY A 342 14.99 5.40 8.32
N ASP A 343 15.21 5.12 7.04
CA ASP A 343 14.23 4.45 6.18
C ASP A 343 14.18 2.95 6.46
N VAL A 344 12.97 2.40 6.53
CA VAL A 344 12.69 0.97 6.71
C VAL A 344 11.79 0.51 5.58
N GLY A 345 12.11 -0.63 4.98
CA GLY A 345 11.28 -1.18 3.92
C GLY A 345 11.94 -2.30 3.16
N VAL A 346 11.43 -2.54 1.95
CA VAL A 346 12.00 -3.48 0.99
C VAL A 346 12.56 -2.70 -0.19
N ASP A 347 13.59 -3.23 -0.83
CA ASP A 347 14.09 -2.64 -2.07
C ASP A 347 13.08 -2.87 -3.21
N GLN A 348 12.26 -1.86 -3.46
CA GLN A 348 11.18 -1.92 -4.45
C GLN A 348 11.70 -2.12 -5.88
N SER A 349 12.94 -1.69 -6.16
CA SER A 349 13.53 -1.83 -7.50
C SER A 349 13.78 -3.29 -7.85
N THR A 350 14.03 -4.15 -6.86
CA THR A 350 14.28 -5.58 -7.04
C THR A 350 13.12 -6.46 -6.58
N PHE A 351 12.34 -6.04 -5.58
CA PHE A 351 11.31 -6.87 -4.96
C PHE A 351 10.17 -7.24 -5.91
N ALA A 352 9.51 -6.25 -6.52
CA ALA A 352 8.38 -6.51 -7.42
C ALA A 352 8.82 -7.24 -8.70
N PRO A 353 9.93 -6.86 -9.36
CA PRO A 353 10.47 -7.63 -10.48
C PRO A 353 10.84 -9.06 -10.11
N ALA A 354 11.45 -9.29 -8.93
CA ALA A 354 11.78 -10.64 -8.48
C ALA A 354 10.52 -11.50 -8.30
N VAL A 355 9.47 -10.99 -7.62
CA VAL A 355 8.18 -11.69 -7.49
C VAL A 355 7.62 -12.04 -8.86
N PHE A 356 7.60 -11.08 -9.79
CA PHE A 356 7.12 -11.30 -11.15
C PHE A 356 7.91 -12.39 -11.88
N LEU A 357 9.25 -12.35 -11.84
CA LEU A 357 10.12 -13.30 -12.53
C LEU A 357 10.01 -14.71 -11.96
N TRP A 358 9.95 -14.85 -10.63
CA TRP A 358 9.67 -16.15 -9.99
C TRP A 358 8.34 -16.71 -10.47
N PHE A 359 7.28 -15.89 -10.43
CA PHE A 359 5.92 -16.34 -10.73
C PHE A 359 5.72 -16.62 -12.23
N ALA A 360 6.29 -15.81 -13.11
CA ALA A 360 6.25 -16.04 -14.55
C ALA A 360 7.15 -17.21 -14.96
N GLY A 361 8.38 -17.30 -14.44
CA GLY A 361 9.35 -18.33 -14.78
C GLY A 361 8.98 -19.70 -14.23
N ILE A 362 9.02 -19.87 -12.90
CA ILE A 362 8.72 -21.14 -12.25
C ILE A 362 7.23 -21.48 -12.35
N GLY A 363 6.34 -20.49 -12.26
CA GLY A 363 4.91 -20.72 -12.50
C GLY A 363 4.63 -21.14 -13.95
N GLY A 364 5.35 -20.60 -14.93
CA GLY A 364 5.26 -21.01 -16.34
C GLY A 364 5.76 -22.43 -16.58
N LEU A 365 6.91 -22.79 -16.01
CA LEU A 365 7.40 -24.16 -16.01
C LEU A 365 6.37 -25.12 -15.40
N THR A 366 5.77 -24.73 -14.27
CA THR A 366 4.73 -25.51 -13.60
C THR A 366 3.48 -25.68 -14.45
N VAL A 367 3.04 -24.62 -15.15
CA VAL A 367 1.90 -24.69 -16.09
C VAL A 367 2.19 -25.68 -17.22
N ALA A 368 3.40 -25.65 -17.79
CA ALA A 368 3.81 -26.57 -18.85
C ALA A 368 3.87 -28.03 -18.37
N MET A 369 4.46 -28.28 -17.20
CA MET A 369 4.61 -29.62 -16.64
C MET A 369 3.31 -30.21 -16.11
N SER A 370 2.39 -29.38 -15.60
CA SER A 370 1.13 -29.82 -14.98
C SER A 370 -0.03 -29.97 -15.98
N GLY A 371 0.24 -29.94 -17.29
CA GLY A 371 -0.78 -30.09 -18.33
C GLY A 371 -1.69 -28.88 -18.53
N GLY A 372 -1.24 -27.68 -18.15
CA GLY A 372 -2.02 -26.44 -18.29
C GLY A 372 -2.10 -25.88 -19.72
N LEU A 373 -1.52 -26.59 -20.71
CA LEU A 373 -1.45 -26.18 -22.11
C LEU A 373 -2.27 -27.13 -22.99
N THR A 374 -3.10 -26.57 -23.86
CA THR A 374 -3.82 -27.33 -24.91
C THR A 374 -3.28 -26.97 -26.29
N ARG A 375 -3.36 -27.90 -27.24
CA ARG A 375 -3.15 -27.55 -28.65
C ARG A 375 -4.29 -26.61 -29.09
N LYS A 376 -3.95 -25.54 -29.82
CA LYS A 376 -4.94 -24.62 -30.38
C LYS A 376 -5.88 -25.43 -31.30
N PRO A 377 -7.21 -25.38 -31.14
CA PRO A 377 -8.09 -25.97 -32.14
C PRO A 377 -7.79 -25.30 -33.48
N ARG A 378 -7.48 -26.11 -34.50
CA ARG A 378 -7.29 -25.61 -35.88
C ARG A 378 -8.60 -24.90 -36.26
N PRO A 379 -8.57 -23.66 -36.77
CA PRO A 379 -9.77 -23.03 -37.26
C PRO A 379 -10.35 -23.97 -38.31
N VAL A 380 -11.50 -24.57 -37.99
CA VAL A 380 -12.29 -25.30 -38.96
C VAL A 380 -12.75 -24.22 -39.92
N ALA A 381 -12.27 -24.27 -41.17
CA ALA A 381 -12.81 -23.43 -42.21
C ALA A 381 -14.33 -23.61 -42.17
N ALA A 382 -15.07 -22.49 -42.10
CA ALA A 382 -16.52 -22.56 -42.22
C ALA A 382 -16.81 -23.45 -43.44
N PRO A 383 -17.69 -24.48 -43.31
CA PRO A 383 -18.07 -25.27 -44.47
C PRO A 383 -18.48 -24.27 -45.54
N VAL A 384 -17.74 -24.28 -46.65
CA VAL A 384 -18.13 -23.58 -47.87
C VAL A 384 -19.54 -24.08 -48.12
N SER A 385 -20.52 -23.19 -48.07
CA SER A 385 -21.86 -23.50 -48.54
C SER A 385 -21.68 -24.13 -49.92
N GLU A 386 -22.06 -25.40 -50.07
CA GLU A 386 -22.19 -25.96 -51.41
C GLU A 386 -23.06 -24.98 -52.21
N PRO A 387 -22.67 -24.62 -53.45
CA PRO A 387 -23.54 -23.86 -54.32
C PRO A 387 -24.90 -24.56 -54.32
N ALA A 388 -25.95 -23.85 -53.92
CA ALA A 388 -27.29 -24.38 -53.98
C ALA A 388 -27.50 -24.95 -55.40
N GLU A 389 -27.84 -26.24 -55.49
CA GLU A 389 -28.31 -26.80 -56.75
C GLU A 389 -29.45 -25.90 -57.26
N PRO A 390 -29.45 -25.51 -58.55
CA PRO A 390 -30.50 -24.68 -59.09
C PRO A 390 -31.84 -25.39 -58.86
N GLN A 391 -32.71 -24.76 -58.06
CA GLN A 391 -34.09 -25.21 -57.94
C GLN A 391 -34.70 -25.20 -59.34
N PRO A 392 -35.40 -26.27 -59.77
CA PRO A 392 -36.11 -26.22 -61.03
C PRO A 392 -37.16 -25.11 -60.95
N GLU A 393 -37.14 -24.23 -61.95
CA GLU A 393 -38.17 -23.21 -62.15
C GLU A 393 -39.55 -23.88 -62.08
N PRO A 394 -40.55 -23.27 -61.42
CA PRO A 394 -41.91 -23.77 -61.50
C PRO A 394 -42.38 -23.65 -62.94
N GLU A 395 -42.78 -24.78 -63.53
CA GLU A 395 -43.54 -24.81 -64.78
C GLU A 395 -44.78 -23.91 -64.61
N VAL A 396 -44.76 -22.76 -65.27
CA VAL A 396 -45.92 -21.90 -65.44
C VAL A 396 -46.77 -22.54 -66.52
N ASP A 397 -47.89 -23.11 -66.12
CA ASP A 397 -48.92 -23.64 -67.01
C ASP A 397 -49.58 -22.48 -67.78
N GLU A 398 -49.49 -22.54 -69.11
CA GLU A 398 -50.08 -21.59 -70.05
C GLU A 398 -51.61 -21.81 -70.13
N SER A 399 -52.38 -20.98 -69.44
CA SER A 399 -53.74 -20.61 -69.88
C SER A 399 -54.22 -19.33 -69.20
N ASP A 400 -53.97 -18.18 -69.83
CA ASP A 400 -55.05 -17.42 -70.47
C ASP A 400 -54.49 -16.17 -71.17
N VAL A 401 -55.10 -15.92 -72.32
CA VAL A 401 -54.75 -14.92 -73.34
C VAL A 401 -55.48 -13.60 -73.04
N GLU A 402 -54.97 -12.51 -73.64
CA GLU A 402 -55.48 -11.11 -73.72
C GLU A 402 -54.89 -10.16 -72.64
N ASP A 403 -54.18 -9.07 -72.96
CA ASP A 403 -54.02 -8.33 -74.21
C ASP A 403 -52.73 -7.48 -74.17
N GLN A 404 -52.07 -7.36 -75.33
CA GLN A 404 -51.01 -6.39 -75.64
C GLN A 404 -51.65 -5.01 -76.00
N PRO A 405 -50.93 -3.85 -76.09
CA PRO A 405 -49.52 -3.73 -76.49
C PRO A 405 -48.63 -2.70 -75.77
N VAL A 406 -47.35 -2.95 -76.03
CA VAL A 406 -46.14 -2.13 -76.02
C VAL A 406 -46.28 -0.68 -76.51
N ASP A 407 -45.48 0.21 -75.91
CA ASP A 407 -44.64 1.15 -76.68
C ASP A 407 -43.33 1.48 -75.94
N ASP A 408 -42.25 1.06 -76.61
CA ASP A 408 -40.95 1.71 -76.83
C ASP A 408 -40.05 2.26 -75.71
N VAL A 409 -38.95 1.50 -75.61
CA VAL A 409 -37.55 1.78 -75.27
C VAL A 409 -37.04 3.17 -75.69
N GLU A 410 -36.32 3.87 -74.80
CA GLU A 410 -34.98 4.36 -75.17
C GLU A 410 -34.05 4.47 -73.95
N ASP A 411 -32.83 4.04 -74.19
CA ASP A 411 -31.74 3.72 -73.27
C ASP A 411 -30.70 4.85 -73.35
N VAL A 412 -30.28 5.47 -72.24
CA VAL A 412 -28.98 6.17 -72.19
C VAL A 412 -28.34 6.03 -70.80
N VAL A 413 -27.15 5.44 -70.83
CA VAL A 413 -26.21 5.17 -69.75
C VAL A 413 -25.39 6.41 -69.39
N ALA A 414 -25.07 6.58 -68.10
CA ALA A 414 -23.73 6.84 -67.54
C ALA A 414 -23.62 7.99 -66.51
N ASP A 415 -23.07 7.61 -65.36
CA ASP A 415 -22.20 8.33 -64.41
C ASP A 415 -22.67 9.63 -63.75
N SER A 416 -22.73 9.62 -62.41
CA SER A 416 -21.68 10.20 -61.54
C SER A 416 -22.14 10.24 -60.06
N GLU A 417 -21.22 9.85 -59.18
CA GLU A 417 -21.04 9.98 -57.72
C GLU A 417 -21.93 10.89 -56.81
N PRO A 418 -21.83 10.74 -55.46
CA PRO A 418 -22.91 10.94 -54.48
C PRO A 418 -23.00 12.36 -53.91
N GLU A 419 -24.22 12.80 -53.59
CA GLU A 419 -24.46 13.99 -52.78
C GLU A 419 -24.81 13.62 -51.33
N LEU A 420 -23.82 13.85 -50.47
CA LEU A 420 -24.00 14.27 -49.08
C LEU A 420 -24.44 15.74 -49.08
N GLU A 421 -25.44 16.08 -48.26
CA GLU A 421 -25.83 17.46 -47.98
C GLU A 421 -26.45 17.56 -46.55
N PRO A 422 -26.45 18.75 -45.92
CA PRO A 422 -25.39 19.07 -44.96
C PRO A 422 -25.89 19.70 -43.63
N ASP A 423 -24.87 20.00 -42.82
CA ASP A 423 -24.75 20.74 -41.56
C ASP A 423 -25.79 21.82 -41.18
N GLN A 424 -26.06 21.88 -39.88
CA GLN A 424 -26.49 23.09 -39.18
C GLN A 424 -25.32 23.73 -38.39
N PRO A 425 -25.30 25.07 -38.25
CA PRO A 425 -24.06 25.80 -38.04
C PRO A 425 -23.67 25.95 -36.57
N LEU A 426 -22.37 25.82 -36.31
CA LEU A 426 -21.72 26.28 -35.08
C LEU A 426 -21.51 27.79 -35.15
N VAL A 427 -22.03 28.48 -34.14
CA VAL A 427 -21.87 29.91 -33.91
C VAL A 427 -20.40 30.21 -33.59
N SER A 428 -19.81 31.07 -34.42
CA SER A 428 -18.48 31.67 -34.27
C SER A 428 -18.47 32.69 -33.12
N TRP A 429 -17.49 32.59 -32.22
CA TRP A 429 -17.02 33.72 -31.44
C TRP A 429 -15.62 34.10 -31.91
N SER A 430 -15.54 35.32 -32.41
CA SER A 430 -14.35 36.05 -32.79
C SER A 430 -13.58 36.52 -31.56
N ALA A 431 -12.31 36.82 -31.79
CA ALA A 431 -11.31 37.28 -30.84
C ALA A 431 -11.64 38.60 -30.13
N GLU A 432 -11.25 38.66 -28.85
CA GLU A 432 -10.74 39.86 -28.19
C GLU A 432 -9.66 39.40 -27.18
N GLU A 433 -8.44 39.90 -27.35
CA GLU A 433 -7.25 39.60 -26.54
C GLU A 433 -7.34 40.21 -25.12
N PRO A 434 -6.86 39.52 -24.07
CA PRO A 434 -6.37 40.17 -22.88
C PRO A 434 -4.84 40.25 -22.93
N THR A 435 -4.34 41.48 -22.85
CA THR A 435 -2.94 41.87 -22.68
C THR A 435 -2.28 41.14 -21.52
N VAL A 436 -1.12 40.53 -21.79
CA VAL A 436 -0.21 39.95 -20.81
C VAL A 436 0.68 41.08 -20.28
N ASP A 437 0.58 41.41 -19.00
CA ASP A 437 1.61 42.19 -18.30
C ASP A 437 2.79 41.26 -17.99
N GLU A 438 3.87 41.41 -18.77
CA GLU A 438 5.18 40.82 -18.46
C GLU A 438 5.82 41.59 -17.29
N PRO A 439 6.38 40.92 -16.27
CA PRO A 439 7.34 41.57 -15.39
C PRO A 439 8.67 41.76 -16.14
N GLU A 440 9.17 43.00 -16.16
CA GLU A 440 10.52 43.37 -16.64
C GLU A 440 11.59 42.42 -16.07
N VAL A 441 12.18 41.62 -16.94
CA VAL A 441 13.44 40.93 -16.67
C VAL A 441 14.55 41.96 -16.84
N ARG A 442 15.12 42.44 -15.72
CA ARG A 442 16.44 43.10 -15.74
C ARG A 442 17.48 42.09 -16.22
N GLU A 443 18.12 42.40 -17.34
CA GLU A 443 19.39 41.80 -17.71
C GLU A 443 20.37 41.95 -16.55
N ALA A 444 20.80 40.81 -16.00
CA ALA A 444 21.94 40.75 -15.09
C ALA A 444 23.20 40.62 -15.95
N ASP A 445 24.20 41.46 -15.65
CA ASP A 445 25.53 41.44 -16.26
C ASP A 445 26.14 40.03 -16.27
N PRO A 446 26.96 39.69 -17.28
CA PRO A 446 27.56 38.37 -17.38
C PRO A 446 28.53 38.16 -16.21
N VAL A 447 28.21 37.18 -15.36
CA VAL A 447 29.09 36.72 -14.29
C VAL A 447 30.22 35.89 -14.92
N GLU A 448 31.44 36.33 -14.68
CA GLU A 448 32.69 35.68 -15.08
C GLU A 448 32.73 34.22 -14.58
N TYR A 449 32.80 33.28 -15.51
CA TYR A 449 32.97 31.86 -15.24
C TYR A 449 34.40 31.62 -14.73
N VAL A 450 34.54 31.36 -13.42
CA VAL A 450 35.80 30.90 -12.81
C VAL A 450 35.74 29.38 -12.67
N ASP A 451 36.63 28.72 -13.40
CA ASP A 451 36.90 27.27 -13.36
C ASP A 451 37.55 26.87 -12.01
N PRO A 452 37.05 25.85 -11.28
CA PRO A 452 37.74 25.30 -10.13
C PRO A 452 38.39 23.94 -10.46
N TYR A 453 39.14 23.85 -11.56
CA TYR A 453 40.24 22.89 -11.67
C TYR A 453 41.53 23.54 -11.17
N VAL A 454 41.81 23.37 -9.88
CA VAL A 454 43.16 23.59 -9.33
C VAL A 454 43.87 22.24 -9.29
N GLU A 455 44.90 22.17 -10.12
CA GLU A 455 45.97 21.18 -10.13
C GLU A 455 46.65 21.14 -8.75
N TYR A 456 46.60 20.00 -8.06
CA TYR A 456 47.40 19.78 -6.87
C TYR A 456 48.81 19.35 -7.30
N ASP A 457 49.71 20.33 -7.35
CA ASP A 457 51.15 20.08 -7.33
C ASP A 457 51.63 19.78 -5.90
N ASP A 458 52.40 18.71 -5.81
CA ASP A 458 53.22 18.16 -4.72
C ASP A 458 53.42 18.98 -3.44
N VAL A 459 52.96 18.44 -2.30
CA VAL A 459 53.48 18.76 -0.96
C VAL A 459 54.05 17.48 -0.34
N PRO A 460 55.33 17.45 0.09
CA PRO A 460 55.97 16.21 0.55
C PRO A 460 55.43 15.72 1.88
N GLU A 461 55.12 14.43 1.91
CA GLU A 461 54.71 13.64 3.07
C GLU A 461 55.87 13.50 4.07
N ALA A 462 55.84 14.29 5.15
CA ALA A 462 56.72 14.10 6.30
C ALA A 462 56.05 13.14 7.30
N ALA A 463 56.43 11.86 7.23
CA ALA A 463 56.07 10.85 8.20
C ALA A 463 56.50 11.26 9.63
N ARG A 464 55.54 11.36 10.55
CA ARG A 464 55.79 11.42 12.00
C ARG A 464 55.39 10.09 12.61
N GLU A 465 56.39 9.31 13.02
CA GLU A 465 56.22 8.14 13.87
C GLU A 465 55.65 8.52 15.26
N PRO A 466 54.83 7.66 15.88
CA PRO A 466 54.27 7.91 17.20
C PRO A 466 55.32 7.62 18.30
N ARG A 467 55.64 8.63 19.12
CA ARG A 467 56.43 8.45 20.36
C ARG A 467 55.54 7.95 21.52
N PRO A 468 56.08 7.11 22.43
CA PRO A 468 55.32 6.55 23.54
C PRO A 468 55.07 7.61 24.64
N ARG A 469 53.89 7.54 25.27
CA ARG A 469 53.48 8.42 26.37
C ARG A 469 54.31 8.12 27.62
N VAL A 470 55.04 9.12 28.10
CA VAL A 470 55.67 9.15 29.42
C VAL A 470 54.70 9.84 30.37
N TYR A 471 54.34 9.18 31.46
CA TYR A 471 53.67 9.78 32.61
C TYR A 471 54.74 10.42 33.49
N ASP A 472 54.61 11.72 33.78
CA ASP A 472 54.94 12.29 35.10
C ASP A 472 54.49 13.76 35.23
N ALA A 473 53.85 14.01 36.38
CA ALA A 473 53.70 15.27 37.12
C ALA A 473 52.91 16.45 36.52
N LEU A 474 51.62 16.52 36.85
CA LEU A 474 50.96 17.74 37.37
C LEU A 474 49.92 17.30 38.42
N ASP A 475 50.23 17.56 39.68
CA ASP A 475 49.27 17.60 40.79
C ASP A 475 48.36 18.82 40.57
N ASP A 476 47.09 18.59 40.23
CA ASP A 476 46.03 19.57 40.38
C ASP A 476 44.99 18.98 41.33
N ASP A 477 45.01 19.49 42.57
CA ASP A 477 44.08 19.16 43.66
C ASP A 477 42.69 19.76 43.36
N PRO A 478 41.61 18.96 43.27
CA PRO A 478 40.28 19.44 42.88
C PRO A 478 39.51 20.23 43.96
N GLU A 479 40.12 20.64 45.08
CA GLU A 479 39.42 21.37 46.17
C GLU A 479 39.50 22.92 46.12
N ASP A 480 40.22 23.54 45.17
CA ASP A 480 40.45 25.01 45.17
C ASP A 480 39.36 25.86 44.46
N HIS A 481 38.18 25.30 44.17
CA HIS A 481 37.06 26.03 43.56
C HIS A 481 35.75 25.94 44.37
N PHE A 482 35.78 26.39 45.62
CA PHE A 482 34.58 26.78 46.37
C PHE A 482 34.68 28.25 46.79
N ILE A 483 34.00 29.13 46.04
CA ILE A 483 33.75 30.51 46.45
C ILE A 483 32.46 30.49 47.29
N VAL A 484 32.59 30.85 48.56
CA VAL A 484 31.49 31.01 49.53
C VAL A 484 31.15 32.50 49.59
N ASP A 485 29.87 32.86 49.39
CA ASP A 485 29.38 34.22 49.61
C ASP A 485 29.40 34.55 51.11
N ASP A 486 30.24 35.52 51.49
CA ASP A 486 30.29 36.10 52.84
C ASP A 486 29.02 36.91 53.14
N MET A 487 28.19 36.45 54.09
CA MET A 487 27.21 37.29 54.79
C MET A 487 27.77 37.67 56.17
N PRO A 488 27.69 38.96 56.58
CA PRO A 488 28.25 39.40 57.85
C PRO A 488 27.37 39.04 59.06
N ASP A 489 28.05 38.71 60.15
CA ASP A 489 27.54 38.30 61.46
C ASP A 489 26.56 39.30 62.10
N ASP A 490 25.41 38.80 62.55
CA ASP A 490 24.61 39.40 63.62
C ASP A 490 24.20 38.30 64.63
N PRO A 491 24.41 38.49 65.95
CA PRO A 491 24.26 37.41 66.92
C PRO A 491 22.81 37.20 67.37
N VAL A 492 22.42 35.94 67.34
CA VAL A 492 21.17 35.32 67.80
C VAL A 492 20.79 35.73 69.22
N THR A 493 19.53 36.16 69.41
CA THR A 493 18.80 36.01 70.67
C THR A 493 17.33 35.64 70.45
N GLY A 494 16.92 34.50 71.03
CA GLY A 494 15.72 34.39 71.86
C GLY A 494 14.36 34.13 71.19
N ASP A 495 13.82 32.92 71.46
CA ASP A 495 12.43 32.65 71.87
C ASP A 495 11.24 33.26 71.10
N GLN A 496 10.46 32.41 70.41
CA GLN A 496 9.11 31.99 70.87
C GLN A 496 8.36 31.09 69.86
N PRO A 497 7.40 30.25 70.32
CA PRO A 497 6.73 29.25 69.52
C PRO A 497 5.40 29.72 68.90
N ARG A 498 5.05 29.08 67.77
CA ARG A 498 3.72 28.87 67.14
C ARG A 498 2.54 29.73 67.61
N ARG A 499 1.84 30.33 66.62
CA ARG A 499 0.38 30.45 66.65
C ARG A 499 -0.27 29.94 65.36
N THR A 500 -1.22 29.04 65.60
CA THR A 500 -2.32 28.61 64.74
C THR A 500 -3.43 29.66 64.72
N GLY A 501 -4.04 29.88 63.55
CA GLY A 501 -5.40 30.44 63.39
C GLY A 501 -5.48 31.96 63.28
N ASP A 502 -5.68 32.45 62.06
CA ASP A 502 -6.90 33.14 61.60
C ASP A 502 -6.99 33.06 60.06
#